data_AF-A0A660Y9K7-F1
#
_entry.id   AF-A0A660Y9K7-F1
#
_cell.length_a   1.000
_cell.length_b   1.000
_cell.length_c   1.000
_cell.angle_alpha   90.00
_cell.angle_beta   90.00
_cell.angle_gamma   90.00
#
_symmetry.space_group_name_H-M   'P 1'
#
loop_
_entity.id
_entity.type
_entity.pdbx_description
1 polymer ?
#
loop_
_entity_poly.entity_id
_entity_poly.type
_entity_poly.pdbx_seq_one_letter_code
_entity_poly.pdbx_strand_id
1 'polypeptide(L)'
;EPIYLQSTESQIPQLKRVIVSYENRLAMAETLEEALREVFGEEAEAPAKKPLASEKAAEISDRSKENLPRSAMEHYNRAQEYLRNGQWAKYGEEMKALRKVLEELSGR
;
A
#
# COMPACT_ATOMS: atom_id res chain seq x y z
N GLU A 1 -16.72 -52.98 28.56
CA GLU A 1 -17.18 -51.63 28.14
C GLU A 1 -16.07 -50.97 27.34
N PRO A 2 -16.32 -50.31 26.18
CA PRO A 2 -15.24 -49.69 25.43
C PRO A 2 -14.85 -48.35 26.04
N ILE A 3 -13.56 -48.18 26.29
CA ILE A 3 -12.94 -46.93 26.72
C ILE A 3 -12.66 -46.08 25.48
N TYR A 4 -13.13 -44.84 25.48
CA TYR A 4 -12.83 -43.84 24.47
C TYR A 4 -11.66 -42.98 24.93
N LEU A 5 -10.60 -42.94 24.13
CA LEU A 5 -9.51 -42.00 24.29
C LEU A 5 -9.86 -40.75 23.47
N GLN A 6 -10.36 -39.71 24.14
CA GLN A 6 -10.52 -38.39 23.53
C GLN A 6 -9.21 -37.64 23.74
N SER A 7 -8.35 -37.58 22.72
CA SER A 7 -7.10 -36.83 22.81
C SER A 7 -7.41 -35.34 22.83
N THR A 8 -6.90 -34.72 23.87
CA THR A 8 -6.94 -33.31 24.27
C THR A 8 -6.20 -32.44 23.24
N GLU A 9 -6.85 -31.35 22.82
CA GLU A 9 -6.26 -30.16 22.19
C GLU A 9 -5.35 -30.34 20.96
N SER A 10 -5.93 -29.98 19.82
CA SER A 10 -5.27 -29.46 18.62
C SER A 10 -4.12 -28.52 18.99
N GLN A 11 -2.87 -28.94 18.78
CA GLN A 11 -1.75 -27.99 18.75
C GLN A 11 -1.80 -27.27 17.39
N ILE A 12 -2.40 -26.08 17.40
CA ILE A 12 -2.43 -25.12 16.30
C ILE A 12 -0.97 -24.89 15.84
N PRO A 13 -0.60 -25.03 14.55
CA PRO A 13 0.71 -24.63 14.08
C PRO A 13 0.83 -23.09 14.22
N GLN A 14 1.59 -22.61 15.21
CA GLN A 14 1.48 -21.22 15.66
C GLN A 14 2.29 -20.19 14.88
N LEU A 15 3.04 -20.54 13.83
CA LEU A 15 3.66 -19.50 12.99
C LEU A 15 3.75 -19.92 11.54
N LYS A 16 2.86 -19.36 10.71
CA LYS A 16 2.99 -19.36 9.25
C LYS A 16 3.93 -18.21 8.89
N ARG A 17 5.19 -18.51 8.54
CA ARG A 17 6.11 -17.53 7.97
C ARG A 17 6.00 -17.54 6.46
N VAL A 18 5.98 -16.35 5.86
CA VAL A 18 6.00 -16.16 4.41
C VAL A 18 7.46 -16.03 3.97
N ILE A 19 7.86 -16.86 3.01
CA ILE A 19 9.22 -16.91 2.47
C ILE A 19 9.15 -16.44 1.01
N VAL A 20 10.00 -15.49 0.65
CA VAL A 20 10.09 -14.96 -0.72
C VAL A 20 11.54 -15.05 -1.18
N SER A 21 11.76 -15.61 -2.38
CA SER A 21 13.07 -15.71 -3.00
C SER A 21 13.06 -15.06 -4.38
N TYR A 22 13.99 -14.14 -4.64
CA TYR A 22 14.21 -13.53 -5.96
C TYR A 22 15.70 -13.46 -6.26
N GLU A 23 16.12 -14.09 -7.36
CA GLU A 23 17.53 -14.29 -7.73
C GLU A 23 18.38 -14.85 -6.57
N ASN A 24 19.24 -14.02 -5.98
CA ASN A 24 20.13 -14.37 -4.85
C ASN A 24 19.64 -13.82 -3.49
N ARG A 25 18.44 -13.24 -3.42
CA ARG A 25 17.86 -12.66 -2.20
C ARG A 25 16.76 -13.55 -1.65
N LEU A 26 16.81 -13.83 -0.35
CA LEU A 26 15.86 -14.65 0.40
C LEU A 26 15.38 -13.84 1.62
N ALA A 27 14.07 -13.63 1.74
CA ALA A 27 13.46 -12.98 2.89
C ALA A 27 12.47 -13.89 3.61
N MET A 28 12.39 -13.76 4.94
CA MET A 28 11.48 -14.50 5.79
C MET A 28 10.76 -13.55 6.73
N ALA A 29 9.46 -13.34 6.50
CA ALA A 29 8.65 -12.45 7.34
C ALA A 29 7.31 -13.08 7.73
N GLU A 30 6.59 -12.42 8.63
CA GLU A 30 5.26 -12.87 9.08
C GLU A 30 4.19 -12.58 8.03
N THR A 31 4.41 -11.56 7.21
CA THR A 31 3.52 -11.17 6.12
C THR A 31 4.23 -11.11 4.77
N LEU A 32 3.46 -11.26 3.68
CA LEU A 32 3.99 -11.15 2.33
C LEU A 32 4.53 -9.75 2.04
N GLU A 33 3.90 -8.70 2.57
CA GLU A 33 4.33 -7.32 2.36
C GLU A 33 5.71 -7.06 2.96
N GLU A 34 5.98 -7.57 4.16
CA GLU A 34 7.28 -7.46 4.81
C GLU A 34 8.36 -8.24 4.06
N ALA A 35 8.06 -9.47 3.63
CA ALA A 35 9.00 -10.27 2.86
C ALA A 35 9.33 -9.62 1.52
N LEU A 36 8.35 -9.01 0.84
CA LEU A 36 8.59 -8.24 -0.38
C LEU A 36 9.42 -6.98 -0.11
N ARG A 37 9.16 -6.27 0.99
CA ARG A 37 9.96 -5.10 1.39
C ARG A 37 11.41 -5.48 1.69
N GLU A 38 11.66 -6.65 2.27
CA GLU A 38 13.01 -7.12 2.57
C GLU A 38 13.77 -7.55 1.31
N VAL A 39 13.09 -8.16 0.33
CA VAL A 39 13.70 -8.51 -0.97
C VAL A 39 13.95 -7.29 -1.85
N PHE A 40 13.07 -6.29 -1.84
CA PHE A 40 13.06 -5.17 -2.81
C PHE A 40 13.31 -3.77 -2.22
N GLY A 41 13.45 -3.62 -0.89
CA GLY A 41 13.38 -2.33 -0.19
C GLY A 41 14.70 -1.66 0.20
N GLU A 42 15.86 -2.16 -0.23
CA GLU A 42 17.12 -1.44 -0.06
C GLU A 42 17.32 -0.37 -1.14
N GLU A 43 16.50 0.70 -1.10
CA GLU A 43 16.91 2.05 -1.51
C GLU A 43 15.91 3.11 -1.00
N ALA A 44 15.82 3.26 0.33
CA ALA A 44 15.19 4.44 0.92
C ALA A 44 15.84 4.76 2.26
N GLU A 45 17.02 5.40 2.19
CA GLU A 45 17.45 6.27 3.28
C GLU A 45 16.32 7.26 3.57
N ALA A 46 15.79 7.20 4.78
CA ALA A 46 14.72 8.08 5.23
C ALA A 46 15.19 9.54 5.28
N PRO A 47 14.41 10.50 4.77
CA PRO A 47 14.44 11.85 5.32
C PRO A 47 13.36 11.99 6.39
N ALA A 48 13.77 12.69 7.44
CA ALA A 48 13.03 13.08 8.64
C ALA A 48 11.56 13.47 8.42
N LYS A 49 10.75 13.03 9.39
CA LYS A 49 9.42 13.56 9.72
C LYS A 49 9.45 15.10 9.71
N LYS A 50 8.57 15.72 8.92
CA LYS A 50 8.05 17.07 9.20
C LYS A 50 6.54 16.95 9.45
N PRO A 51 6.03 17.44 10.60
CA PRO A 51 4.61 17.65 10.76
C PRO A 51 4.25 18.96 10.06
N LEU A 52 3.36 18.89 9.06
CA LEU A 52 2.68 20.07 8.54
C LEU A 52 1.19 19.78 8.60
N ALA A 53 0.63 20.09 9.77
CA ALA A 53 -0.71 20.66 9.79
C ALA A 53 -0.64 21.98 9.01
N SER A 54 -1.37 22.06 7.90
CA SER A 54 -1.88 23.33 7.39
C SER A 54 -3.26 23.07 6.84
N GLU A 55 -4.22 23.59 7.60
CA GLU A 55 -5.61 23.77 7.24
C GLU A 55 -5.79 24.43 5.86
N LYS A 56 -6.73 23.88 5.09
CA LYS A 56 -7.88 24.62 4.55
C LYS A 56 -7.58 26.04 4.05
N ALA A 57 -7.00 26.16 2.85
CA ALA A 57 -7.15 27.33 1.98
C ALA A 57 -6.58 27.03 0.58
N ALA A 58 -7.40 26.47 -0.31
CA ALA A 58 -7.27 26.63 -1.76
C ALA A 58 -8.55 26.11 -2.46
N GLU A 59 -9.71 26.62 -2.06
CA GLU A 59 -10.70 26.94 -3.08
C GLU A 59 -10.16 28.18 -3.81
N ILE A 60 -9.94 28.08 -5.12
CA ILE A 60 -10.32 29.05 -6.17
C ILE A 60 -9.86 28.42 -7.50
N SER A 61 -10.86 28.20 -8.35
CA SER A 61 -10.78 27.72 -9.73
C SER A 61 -9.76 28.45 -10.62
N ASP A 62 -9.58 27.89 -11.81
CA ASP A 62 -9.05 28.53 -13.02
C ASP A 62 -7.57 28.30 -13.32
N ARG A 63 -7.23 27.04 -13.61
CA ARG A 63 -6.47 26.60 -14.80
C ARG A 63 -6.66 25.10 -14.96
N SER A 64 -7.89 24.69 -15.24
CA SER A 64 -8.34 23.30 -15.21
C SER A 64 -7.73 22.40 -16.28
N LYS A 65 -6.73 22.87 -17.06
CA LYS A 65 -5.99 22.08 -18.06
C LYS A 65 -4.47 22.02 -17.81
N GLU A 66 -3.90 22.93 -17.03
CA GLU A 66 -2.47 22.92 -16.65
C GLU A 66 -2.23 22.22 -15.31
N ASN A 67 -3.27 22.03 -14.51
CA ASN A 67 -3.20 21.36 -13.21
C ASN A 67 -3.48 19.85 -13.26
N LEU A 68 -3.77 19.27 -14.44
CA LEU A 68 -4.00 17.81 -14.58
C LEU A 68 -2.77 16.99 -14.15
N PRO A 69 -1.53 17.32 -14.56
CA PRO A 69 -0.36 16.57 -14.10
C PRO A 69 -0.19 16.62 -12.58
N ARG A 70 -0.49 17.78 -11.96
CA ARG A 70 -0.43 17.95 -10.51
C ARG A 70 -1.52 17.15 -9.80
N SER A 71 -2.73 17.18 -10.32
CA SER A 71 -3.87 16.40 -9.82
C SER A 71 -3.63 14.89 -9.93
N ALA A 72 -3.06 14.42 -11.04
CA ALA A 72 -2.65 13.02 -11.21
C ALA A 72 -1.62 12.61 -10.15
N MET A 73 -0.59 13.44 -9.93
CA MET A 73 0.40 13.17 -8.90
C MET A 73 -0.22 13.10 -7.49
N GLU A 74 -1.21 13.94 -7.21
CA GLU A 74 -1.92 13.97 -5.94
C GLU A 74 -2.75 12.71 -5.70
N HIS A 75 -3.53 12.26 -6.69
CA HIS A 75 -4.27 11.00 -6.63
C HIS A 75 -3.34 9.79 -6.46
N TYR A 76 -2.20 9.79 -7.16
CA TYR A 76 -1.19 8.75 -6.99
C TYR A 76 -0.63 8.70 -5.56
N ASN A 77 -0.25 9.85 -4.99
CA ASN A 77 0.29 9.92 -3.63
C ASN A 77 -0.73 9.45 -2.59
N ARG A 78 -2.00 9.86 -2.69
CA ARG A 78 -3.08 9.37 -1.83
C ARG A 78 -3.30 7.87 -1.96
N ALA A 79 -3.28 7.35 -3.20
CA ALA A 79 -3.37 5.91 -3.43
C ALA A 79 -2.24 5.15 -2.71
N GLN A 80 -1.00 5.65 -2.79
CA GLN A 80 0.14 5.05 -2.08
C GLN A 80 -0.01 5.13 -0.54
N GLU A 81 -0.57 6.22 -0.01
CA GLU A 81 -0.93 6.31 1.41
C GLU A 81 -1.98 5.26 1.80
N TYR A 82 -3.05 5.12 1.02
CA TYR A 82 -4.08 4.12 1.29
C TYR A 82 -3.57 2.69 1.18
N LEU A 83 -2.65 2.42 0.24
CA LEU A 83 -2.00 1.13 0.14
C LEU A 83 -1.18 0.81 1.40
N ARG A 84 -0.35 1.76 1.86
CA ARG A 84 0.44 1.62 3.10
C ARG A 84 -0.42 1.45 4.35
N ASN A 85 -1.60 2.06 4.38
CA ASN A 85 -2.54 1.96 5.49
C ASN A 85 -3.51 0.76 5.37
N GLY A 86 -3.35 -0.11 4.37
CA GLY A 86 -4.23 -1.27 4.15
C GLY A 86 -5.67 -0.91 3.76
N GLN A 87 -5.91 0.32 3.28
CA GLN A 87 -7.23 0.83 2.89
C GLN A 87 -7.52 0.55 1.41
N TRP A 88 -7.64 -0.73 1.05
CA TRP A 88 -7.79 -1.22 -0.32
C TRP A 88 -8.96 -0.59 -1.10
N ALA A 89 -10.09 -0.34 -0.44
CA ALA A 89 -11.25 0.29 -1.05
C ALA A 89 -10.93 1.73 -1.52
N LYS A 90 -10.32 2.53 -0.64
CA LYS A 90 -9.94 3.92 -0.93
C LYS A 90 -8.82 4.00 -1.97
N TYR A 91 -7.87 3.07 -1.93
CA TYR A 91 -6.86 2.93 -2.98
C TYR A 91 -7.53 2.74 -4.36
N GLY A 92 -8.51 1.83 -4.45
CA GLY A 92 -9.24 1.60 -5.69
C GLY A 92 -9.98 2.84 -6.20
N GLU A 93 -10.51 3.67 -5.30
CA GLU A 93 -11.17 4.94 -5.63
C GLU A 93 -10.16 5.96 -6.17
N GLU A 94 -9.02 6.17 -5.49
CA GLU A 94 -7.97 7.10 -5.94
C GLU A 94 -7.36 6.66 -7.27
N MET A 95 -7.18 5.35 -7.50
CA MET A 95 -6.67 4.83 -8.77
C MET A 95 -7.65 5.04 -9.94
N LYS A 96 -8.97 5.02 -9.67
CA LYS A 96 -9.98 5.39 -10.68
C LYS A 96 -9.93 6.87 -10.99
N ALA A 97 -9.78 7.72 -9.97
CA ALA A 97 -9.66 9.16 -10.15
C ALA A 97 -8.38 9.52 -10.94
N LEU A 98 -7.25 8.90 -10.61
CA LEU A 98 -6.00 9.03 -11.35
C LEU A 98 -6.18 8.67 -12.82
N ARG A 99 -6.80 7.53 -13.12
CA ARG A 99 -7.05 7.09 -14.50
C ARG A 99 -7.84 8.13 -15.29
N LYS A 100 -8.90 8.68 -14.71
CA LYS A 100 -9.71 9.71 -15.35
C LYS A 100 -8.88 10.95 -15.70
N VAL A 101 -8.05 11.41 -14.78
CA VAL A 101 -7.17 12.58 -15.02
C VAL A 101 -6.13 12.28 -16.10
N LEU A 102 -5.57 11.07 -16.13
CA LEU A 102 -4.61 10.65 -17.17
C LEU A 102 -5.28 10.50 -18.54
N GLU A 103 -6.52 10.01 -18.61
CA GLU A 103 -7.30 9.93 -19.84
C GLU A 103 -7.55 11.33 -20.41
N GLU A 104 -7.96 12.29 -19.57
CA GLU A 104 -8.10 13.70 -19.94
C GLU A 104 -6.78 14.35 -20.40
N LEU A 105 -5.64 13.92 -19.85
CA LEU A 105 -4.31 14.38 -20.26
C LEU A 105 -3.89 13.78 -21.62
N SER A 106 -4.17 12.49 -21.84
CA SER A 106 -3.79 11.73 -23.03
C SER A 106 -4.68 11.96 -24.25
N GLY A 107 -5.95 12.34 -24.03
CA GLY A 107 -6.91 12.70 -25.08
C GLY A 107 -6.68 14.08 -25.68
N ARG A 108 -5.50 14.67 -25.45
CA ARG A 108 -5.06 15.97 -25.94
C ARG A 108 -3.97 15.80 -26.97
#